data_AF-W7KYA9-F1
#
_entry.id   AF-W7KYA9-F1
#
_cell.length_a   1.000
_cell.length_b   1.000
_cell.length_c   1.000
_cell.angle_alpha   90.00
_cell.angle_beta   90.00
_cell.angle_gamma   90.00
#
_symmetry.space_group_name_H-M   'P 1'
#
loop_
_entity.id
_entity.type
_entity.pdbx_description
1 polymer ?
#
loop_
_entity_poly.entity_id
_entity_poly.type
_entity_poly.pdbx_seq_one_letter_code
_entity_poly.pdbx_strand_id
1 'polypeptide(L)' 'MDILKWIQQWYVAHCDGDWEHEYGIAIETLDNPGRSVKISVDNTDLKDKPLENIVIWKETKLIIFLKDLF' A
#
# COMPACT_ATOMS: atom_id res chain seq x y z
N MET A 1 9.93 -7.22 9.84
CA MET A 1 8.50 -7.54 9.72
C MET A 1 8.24 -7.86 8.26
N ASP A 2 7.61 -9.00 7.95
CA ASP A 2 7.30 -9.35 6.55
C ASP A 2 6.30 -8.33 5.99
N ILE A 3 6.67 -7.67 4.90
CA ILE A 3 5.89 -6.62 4.26
C ILE A 3 4.54 -7.15 3.73
N LEU A 4 4.46 -8.40 3.28
CA LEU A 4 3.17 -8.99 2.90
C LEU A 4 2.26 -9.12 4.12
N LYS A 5 2.82 -9.55 5.25
CA LYS A 5 2.08 -9.67 6.49
C LYS A 5 1.59 -8.31 6.98
N TRP A 6 2.40 -7.26 6.85
CA TRP A 6 1.98 -5.89 7.16
C TRP A 6 0.84 -5.43 6.25
N ILE A 7 0.94 -5.65 4.93
CA ILE A 7 -0.11 -5.27 3.97
C ILE A 7 -1.42 -6.00 4.30
N GLN A 8 -1.37 -7.30 4.59
CA GLN A 8 -2.54 -8.09 4.98
C GLN A 8 -3.20 -7.57 6.26
N GLN A 9 -2.40 -7.30 7.29
CA GLN A 9 -2.90 -6.77 8.56
C GLN A 9 -3.49 -5.37 8.40
N TRP A 10 -2.84 -4.52 7.60
CA TRP A 10 -3.30 -3.18 7.31
C TRP A 10 -4.64 -3.20 6.56
N TYR A 11 -4.76 -4.06 5.54
CA TYR A 11 -5.99 -4.20 4.76
C TYR A 11 -7.16 -4.63 5.64
N VAL A 12 -6.99 -5.66 6.47
CA VAL A 12 -8.05 -6.12 7.39
C VAL A 12 -8.45 -5.04 8.38
N ALA A 13 -7.51 -4.19 8.83
CA ALA A 13 -7.80 -3.11 9.77
C ALA A 13 -8.56 -1.92 9.15
N HIS A 14 -8.50 -1.75 7.82
CA HIS A 14 -9.12 -0.62 7.11
C HIS A 14 -10.26 -1.05 6.16
N CYS A 15 -10.58 -2.34 6.12
CA CYS A 15 -11.77 -2.86 5.45
C CYS A 15 -12.96 -2.65 6.38
N ASP A 16 -13.69 -1.56 6.20
CA ASP A 16 -14.77 -1.12 7.08
C ASP A 16 -16.16 -1.19 6.44
N GLY A 17 -16.26 -1.64 5.18
CA GLY A 17 -17.52 -1.73 4.42
C GLY A 17 -17.64 -0.67 3.33
N ASP A 18 -16.94 0.45 3.50
CA ASP A 18 -17.07 1.63 2.64
C ASP A 18 -15.75 1.94 1.91
N TRP A 19 -14.62 1.84 2.61
CA TRP A 19 -13.31 2.14 2.03
C TRP A 19 -12.98 1.22 0.85
N GLU A 20 -13.29 -0.08 0.92
CA GLU A 20 -13.00 -1.04 -0.15
C GLU A 20 -13.85 -0.85 -1.43
N HIS A 21 -14.95 -0.11 -1.34
CA HIS A 21 -15.82 0.15 -2.49
C HIS A 21 -15.30 1.33 -3.34
N GLU A 22 -14.63 2.29 -2.71
CA GLU A 22 -14.07 3.48 -3.38
C GLU A 22 -12.54 3.40 -3.55
N TYR A 23 -11.88 2.59 -2.73
CA TYR A 23 -10.43 2.47 -2.64
C TYR A 23 -9.98 1.01 -2.62
N GLY A 24 -8.67 0.78 -2.65
CA GLY A 24 -8.16 -0.59 -2.63
C GLY A 24 -6.64 -0.71 -2.74
N ILE A 25 -6.22 -1.97 -2.86
CA ILE A 25 -4.83 -2.36 -3.03
C ILE A 25 -4.64 -2.89 -4.46
N ALA A 26 -3.69 -2.31 -5.20
CA ALA A 26 -3.29 -2.78 -6.50
C ALA A 26 -1.86 -3.35 -6.44
N ILE A 27 -1.68 -4.57 -6.96
CA ILE A 27 -0.36 -5.19 -7.11
C ILE A 27 0.00 -5.15 -8.59
N GLU A 28 1.09 -4.47 -8.93
CA GLU A 28 1.59 -4.35 -10.29
C GLU A 28 2.94 -5.04 -10.41
N THR A 29 3.17 -5.71 -11.53
CA THR A 29 4.48 -6.27 -11.85
C THR A 29 5.33 -5.17 -12.50
N LEU A 30 6.58 -5.04 -12.08
CA LEU A 30 7.53 -4.09 -12.67
C LEU A 30 8.38 -4.79 -13.74
N ASP A 31 8.77 -4.04 -14.78
CA ASP A 31 9.55 -4.57 -15.94
C ASP A 31 10.99 -5.03 -15.60
N ASN A 32 11.48 -4.75 -14.39
CA ASN A 32 12.75 -5.23 -13.83
C ASN A 32 12.40 -5.99 -12.53
N PRO A 33 12.97 -7.17 -12.21
CA PRO A 33 12.43 -8.07 -11.19
C PRO A 33 11.93 -7.34 -9.96
N GLY A 34 10.62 -7.41 -9.73
CA GLY A 34 9.99 -6.67 -8.66
C GLY A 34 8.48 -6.55 -8.85
N ARG A 35 7.80 -6.33 -7.74
CA ARG A 35 6.38 -5.97 -7.71
C ARG A 35 6.25 -4.65 -6.98
N SER A 36 5.30 -3.83 -7.41
CA SER A 36 4.87 -2.66 -6.64
C SER A 36 3.48 -2.91 -6.07
N VAL A 37 3.27 -2.47 -4.83
CA VAL A 37 1.95 -2.47 -4.21
C VAL A 37 1.53 -1.02 -4.04
N LYS A 38 0.41 -0.65 -4.66
CA LYS A 38 -0.21 0.66 -4.52
C LYS A 38 -1.40 0.53 -3.57
N ILE A 39 -1.44 1.38 -2.56
CA ILE A 39 -2.50 1.42 -1.56
C ILE A 39 -3.02 2.86 -1.50
N SER A 40 -4.34 3.05 -1.58
CA SER A 40 -4.92 4.36 -1.28
C SER A 40 -4.82 4.63 0.21
N VAL A 41 -4.32 5.79 0.62
CA VAL A 41 -4.35 6.21 2.03
C VAL A 41 -5.43 7.27 2.29
N ASP A 42 -6.24 7.58 1.28
CA ASP A 42 -7.41 8.43 1.47
C ASP A 42 -8.35 7.85 2.51
N ASN A 43 -8.85 8.75 3.37
CA ASN A 43 -9.71 8.42 4.50
C ASN A 43 -9.10 7.44 5.50
N THR A 44 -7.76 7.36 5.57
CA THR A 44 -7.05 6.56 6.57
C THR A 44 -6.11 7.43 7.41
N ASP A 45 -5.72 6.92 8.57
CA ASP A 45 -4.76 7.56 9.48
C ASP A 45 -3.36 7.76 8.86
N LEU A 46 -3.12 7.26 7.64
CA LEU A 46 -1.85 7.36 6.93
C LEU A 46 -1.77 8.56 5.98
N LYS A 47 -2.89 9.24 5.68
CA LYS A 47 -2.94 10.33 4.69
C LYS A 47 -1.92 11.44 4.94
N ASP A 48 -1.67 11.76 6.21
CA ASP A 48 -0.78 12.86 6.63
C ASP A 48 0.43 12.39 7.46
N LYS A 49 0.72 11.08 7.47
CA LYS A 49 1.84 10.54 8.25
C LYS A 49 3.11 10.44 7.39
N PRO A 50 4.25 10.97 7.86
CA PRO A 50 5.53 10.68 7.23
C PRO A 50 5.86 9.20 7.41
N LEU A 51 6.04 8.49 6.29
CA LEU A 51 6.35 7.07 6.28
C LEU A 51 7.80 6.87 5.82
N GLU A 52 8.65 6.36 6.70
CA GLU A 52 10.02 5.99 6.36
C GLU A 52 10.03 4.76 5.45
N ASN A 53 10.85 4.78 4.39
CA ASN A 53 11.03 3.72 3.39
C ASN A 53 9.92 3.56 2.33
N ILE A 54 9.08 4.58 2.11
CA ILE A 54 8.03 4.53 1.09
C ILE A 54 8.10 5.72 0.13
N VAL A 55 7.99 5.45 -1.17
CA VAL A 55 7.91 6.49 -2.20
C VAL A 55 6.43 6.82 -2.42
N ILE A 56 6.00 7.97 -1.90
CA ILE A 56 4.65 8.49 -2.14
C ILE A 56 4.67 9.22 -3.49
N TRP A 57 3.85 8.78 -4.45
CA TRP A 57 3.62 9.50 -5.70
C TRP A 57 2.23 10.14 -5.67
N LYS A 58 2.20 11.48 -5.67
CA LYS A 58 1.02 12.35 -5.71
C LYS A 58 -0.07 12.03 -4.68
N GLU A 59 0.05 12.75 -3.55
CA GLU A 59 -0.98 13.21 -2.62
C GLU A 59 -1.83 12.18 -1.85
N THR A 60 -2.11 10.97 -2.34
CA THR A 60 -2.96 10.02 -1.59
C THR A 60 -2.66 8.53 -1.81
N LYS A 61 -1.58 8.19 -2.53
CA LYS A 61 -1.21 6.79 -2.82
C LYS A 61 0.14 6.40 -2.26
N LEU A 62 0.14 5.30 -1.52
CA LEU A 62 1.33 4.65 -0.98
C LEU A 62 1.85 3.60 -1.97
N ILE A 63 3.11 3.68 -2.39
CA ILE A 63 3.73 2.69 -3.30
C ILE A 63 4.88 1.98 -2.60
N ILE A 64 4.69 0.68 -2.34
CA ILE A 64 5.71 -0.18 -1.72
C ILE A 64 6.40 -0.98 -2.82
N PHE A 65 7.73 -0.87 -2.90
CA PHE A 65 8.54 -1.67 -3.80
C PHE A 65 8.97 -2.96 -3.12
N LEU A 66 8.50 -4.09 -3.64
CA LEU A 66 8.90 -5.43 -3.21
C LEU A 66 10.06 -5.87 -4.11
N LYS A 67 11.29 -5.55 -3.71
CA LYS A 67 12.51 -5.91 -4.46
C LYS A 67 13.10 -7.27 -4.07
N ASP A 68 12.78 -7.77 -2.88
CA ASP A 68 13.38 -8.98 -2.31
C ASP A 68 12.34 -10.03 -1.89
N LEU A 69 11.09 -9.91 -2.37
CA LEU A 69 10.14 -11.01 -2.29
C LEU A 69 10.27 -11.86 -3.55
N PHE A 70 10.79 -13.06 -3.36
CA PHE A 70 11.16 -14.12 -4.33
C PHE A 70 12.58 -14.02 -4.87
#